data_AF-A0A1S1YXU5-F1
#
_entry.id   AF-A0A1S1YXU5-F1
#
_cell.length_a   1.000
_cell.length_b   1.000
_cell.length_c   1.000
_cell.angle_alpha   90.00
_cell.angle_beta   90.00
_cell.angle_gamma   90.00
#
_symmetry.space_group_name_H-M   'P 1'
#
loop_
_entity.id
_entity.type
_entity.pdbx_description
1 polymer ?
#
loop_
_entity_poly.entity_id
_entity_poly.type
_entity_poly.pdbx_seq_one_letter_code
_entity_poly.pdbx_strand_id
1 'polypeptide(L)'
;MYYDLAFGIVSSQEKKLTPVEIDQLLAKGYFRHSLNMASYEMMYFDDKMQGVLPLRCRMQENMLSKSSRKKIRQIKNKFNVVIEPLNLTEAHKKLFTDYRKERFDEEEKSLLHYFGVDSDQDLPLIPFDTYQVSFYLDNQLAAASFFDVGDKALSSLMAIYDKDFKEYGLGYISMLFEIEWAQEQQMEFYYPGYTLDMPSCFDYKLRLPNVEFFDWNNEWLTWDNIDLKSTKRYKTLHSINHIIEEVNNLCIVKGKVAEEQNFFSSMWHDMFEFTQAVEAPIYASYPIGSYHQMIIIYLPDEDTFLVKPHLFKFDSGLPESLKTNNPEDIALFIGAYFAHLQLIDVRLTTALDNFLAILKGSNIEFDVVETLGNAARHPNYKWISLRKEDSQWMVMPLWDEKKKMYLFHPMIFKHDQNRWVSPFGLCSDAIAILKISDYICSKEDNWHNLLSEND
;
A
#
# COMPACT_ATOMS: atom_id res chain seq x y z
N MET A 1 1.33 10.65 9.40
CA MET A 1 0.71 10.69 8.05
C MET A 1 0.46 12.14 7.67
N TYR A 2 0.79 12.51 6.43
CA TYR A 2 0.58 13.88 5.91
C TYR A 2 -0.83 14.08 5.35
N TYR A 3 -1.59 13.01 5.21
CA TYR A 3 -2.88 12.99 4.55
C TYR A 3 -3.96 12.68 5.60
N ASP A 4 -4.91 13.59 5.81
CA ASP A 4 -6.10 13.32 6.62
C ASP A 4 -7.10 12.55 5.76
N LEU A 5 -6.88 11.25 5.61
CA LEU A 5 -7.88 10.36 5.00
C LEU A 5 -8.84 9.96 6.10
N ALA A 6 -10.13 10.02 5.79
CA ALA A 6 -11.12 9.32 6.58
C ALA A 6 -10.78 7.82 6.50
N PHE A 7 -10.05 7.35 7.49
CA PHE A 7 -9.57 6.00 7.63
C PHE A 7 -9.89 5.53 9.05
N GLY A 8 -10.63 4.43 9.17
CA GLY A 8 -10.96 3.86 10.47
C GLY A 8 -11.04 2.36 10.38
N ILE A 9 -10.46 1.68 11.36
CA ILE A 9 -10.68 0.27 11.63
C ILE A 9 -11.22 0.16 13.05
N VAL A 10 -12.38 -0.46 13.19
CA VAL A 10 -12.90 -0.89 14.49
C VAL A 10 -12.85 -2.41 14.51
N SER A 11 -11.92 -2.94 15.29
CA SER A 11 -11.78 -4.39 15.49
C SER A 11 -12.81 -4.87 16.50
N SER A 12 -13.60 -5.84 16.07
CA SER A 12 -14.54 -6.53 16.94
C SER A 12 -13.86 -7.49 17.92
N GLN A 13 -12.59 -7.84 17.69
CA GLN A 13 -11.82 -8.73 18.57
C GLN A 13 -11.52 -8.06 19.91
N GLU A 14 -11.37 -6.73 19.92
CA GLU A 14 -11.13 -5.95 21.12
C GLU A 14 -12.43 -5.66 21.89
N LYS A 15 -13.54 -5.49 21.15
CA LYS A 15 -14.88 -5.25 21.70
C LYS A 15 -15.94 -5.77 20.75
N LYS A 16 -16.82 -6.66 21.24
CA LYS A 16 -18.02 -7.06 20.49
C LYS A 16 -18.93 -5.85 20.29
N LEU A 17 -19.16 -5.48 19.04
CA LEU A 17 -20.05 -4.38 18.68
C LEU A 17 -21.49 -4.82 18.85
N THR A 18 -22.31 -3.94 19.45
CA THR A 18 -23.76 -4.12 19.52
C THR A 18 -24.41 -3.76 18.16
N PRO A 19 -25.62 -4.26 17.87
CA PRO A 19 -26.35 -3.88 16.65
C PRO A 19 -26.50 -2.35 16.47
N VAL A 20 -26.70 -1.61 17.57
CA VAL A 20 -26.77 -0.14 17.57
C VAL A 20 -25.43 0.51 17.22
N GLU A 21 -24.32 -0.03 17.72
CA GLU A 21 -22.97 0.47 17.38
C GLU A 21 -22.63 0.20 15.91
N ILE A 22 -23.06 -0.94 15.37
CA ILE A 22 -22.93 -1.25 13.94
C ILE A 22 -23.69 -0.21 13.10
N ASP A 23 -24.94 0.09 13.44
CA ASP A 23 -25.72 1.12 12.74
C ASP A 23 -25.07 2.50 12.80
N GLN A 24 -24.49 2.87 13.94
CA GLN A 24 -23.76 4.14 14.11
C GLN A 24 -22.50 4.20 13.22
N LEU A 25 -21.80 3.08 13.05
CA LEU A 25 -20.65 2.99 12.15
C LEU A 25 -21.09 3.06 10.68
N LEU A 26 -22.11 2.30 10.30
CA LEU A 26 -22.69 2.34 8.94
C LEU A 26 -23.13 3.76 8.57
N ALA A 27 -23.78 4.48 9.50
CA ALA A 27 -24.19 5.87 9.30
C ALA A 27 -23.02 6.85 9.10
N LYS A 28 -21.80 6.48 9.51
CA LYS A 28 -20.55 7.24 9.31
C LYS A 28 -19.72 6.72 8.11
N GLY A 29 -20.35 5.96 7.21
CA GLY A 29 -19.70 5.45 6.00
C GLY A 29 -18.79 4.25 6.22
N TYR A 30 -18.80 3.62 7.41
CA TYR A 30 -18.10 2.34 7.61
C TYR A 30 -18.85 1.21 6.91
N PHE A 31 -18.12 0.17 6.54
CA PHE A 31 -18.66 -1.09 6.01
C PHE A 31 -17.79 -2.24 6.52
N ARG A 32 -18.33 -3.45 6.48
CA ARG A 32 -17.62 -4.62 7.00
C ARG A 32 -16.45 -5.00 6.11
N HIS A 33 -15.33 -5.31 6.74
CA HIS A 33 -14.18 -5.94 6.13
C HIS A 33 -13.70 -7.09 7.04
N SER A 34 -14.01 -8.32 6.65
CA SER A 34 -13.68 -9.52 7.44
C SER A 34 -14.31 -9.44 8.85
N LEU A 35 -13.52 -9.47 9.93
CA LEU A 35 -13.99 -9.29 11.30
C LEU A 35 -14.14 -7.80 11.70
N ASN A 36 -13.67 -6.86 10.89
CA ASN A 36 -13.61 -5.46 11.26
C ASN A 36 -14.71 -4.62 10.58
N MET A 37 -15.01 -3.46 11.16
CA MET A 37 -15.66 -2.37 10.43
C MET A 37 -14.57 -1.43 9.92
N ALA A 38 -14.55 -1.17 8.62
CA ALA A 38 -13.57 -0.33 7.98
C ALA A 38 -14.25 0.87 7.29
N SER A 39 -13.55 1.99 7.25
CA SER A 39 -13.94 3.16 6.49
C SER A 39 -12.69 3.70 5.81
N TYR A 40 -12.74 3.93 4.50
CA TYR A 40 -11.64 4.50 3.73
C TYR A 40 -12.19 5.27 2.54
N GLU A 41 -11.75 6.53 2.38
CA GLU A 41 -12.17 7.43 1.30
C GLU A 41 -11.57 7.08 -0.07
N MET A 42 -10.50 6.28 -0.09
CA MET A 42 -9.87 5.78 -1.31
C MET A 42 -9.48 4.31 -1.15
N MET A 43 -9.32 3.62 -2.27
CA MET A 43 -8.76 2.27 -2.32
C MET A 43 -8.03 2.01 -3.62
N TYR A 44 -7.08 1.08 -3.61
CA TYR A 44 -6.46 0.59 -4.84
C TYR A 44 -7.32 -0.56 -5.40
N PHE A 45 -7.85 -0.38 -6.62
CA PHE A 45 -8.72 -1.32 -7.30
C PHE A 45 -8.56 -1.21 -8.82
N ASP A 46 -8.44 -2.36 -9.50
CA ASP A 46 -8.27 -2.45 -10.97
C ASP A 46 -7.06 -1.61 -11.45
N ASP A 47 -5.91 -1.86 -10.82
CA ASP A 47 -4.62 -1.20 -11.05
C ASP A 47 -4.61 0.33 -10.86
N LYS A 48 -5.60 0.88 -10.16
CA LYS A 48 -5.75 2.31 -9.94
C LYS A 48 -6.27 2.65 -8.55
N MET A 49 -5.85 3.80 -8.06
CA MET A 49 -6.41 4.47 -6.91
C MET A 49 -7.78 5.07 -7.29
N GLN A 50 -8.81 4.68 -6.54
CA GLN A 50 -10.18 5.13 -6.77
C GLN A 50 -10.76 5.73 -5.49
N GLY A 51 -11.60 6.75 -5.64
CA GLY A 51 -12.40 7.26 -4.53
C GLY A 51 -13.52 6.29 -4.21
N VAL A 52 -13.77 6.06 -2.92
CA VAL A 52 -14.81 5.16 -2.43
C VAL A 52 -16.04 5.98 -2.06
N LEU A 53 -17.20 5.53 -2.52
CA LEU A 53 -18.50 6.15 -2.27
C LEU A 53 -19.40 5.14 -1.56
N PRO A 54 -19.40 5.10 -0.21
CA PRO A 54 -20.33 4.29 0.56
C PRO A 54 -21.77 4.61 0.17
N LEU A 55 -22.60 3.58 0.03
CA LEU A 55 -23.98 3.68 -0.42
C LEU A 55 -24.94 3.27 0.68
N ARG A 56 -26.14 3.85 0.65
CA ARG A 56 -27.30 3.35 1.39
C ARG A 56 -28.59 3.59 0.62
N CYS A 57 -29.65 2.93 1.04
CA CYS A 57 -31.01 3.20 0.62
C CYS A 57 -31.86 3.39 1.87
N ARG A 58 -32.62 4.48 1.93
CA ARG A 58 -33.63 4.68 2.97
C ARG A 58 -34.86 3.85 2.66
N MET A 59 -35.28 3.01 3.60
CA MET A 59 -36.42 2.12 3.41
C MET A 59 -37.72 2.93 3.33
N GLN A 60 -38.57 2.54 2.37
CA GLN A 60 -39.91 3.11 2.18
C GLN A 60 -40.89 1.98 1.84
N GLU A 61 -42.14 2.09 2.28
CA GLU A 61 -43.18 1.06 2.15
C GLU A 61 -43.39 0.55 0.71
N ASN A 62 -43.12 1.39 -0.31
CA ASN A 62 -43.30 1.06 -1.72
C ASN A 62 -42.03 1.20 -2.58
N MET A 63 -40.83 1.12 -1.99
CA MET A 63 -39.57 1.34 -2.73
C MET A 63 -39.33 0.33 -3.87
N LEU A 64 -39.77 -0.92 -3.70
CA LEU A 64 -39.65 -1.93 -4.75
C LEU A 64 -40.61 -1.61 -5.90
N SER A 65 -40.09 -1.44 -7.11
CA SER A 65 -40.91 -1.16 -8.29
C SER A 65 -41.82 -2.35 -8.68
N LYS A 66 -42.82 -2.11 -9.53
CA LYS A 66 -43.66 -3.19 -10.10
C LYS A 66 -42.83 -4.25 -10.83
N SER A 67 -41.76 -3.86 -11.51
CA SER A 67 -40.87 -4.79 -12.22
C SER A 67 -39.98 -5.58 -11.27
N SER A 68 -39.47 -4.94 -10.19
CA SER A 68 -38.73 -5.62 -9.11
C SER A 68 -39.59 -6.70 -8.45
N ARG A 69 -40.81 -6.34 -8.02
CA ARG A 69 -41.77 -7.32 -7.44
C ARG A 69 -42.10 -8.47 -8.39
N LYS A 70 -42.27 -8.18 -9.69
CA LYS A 70 -42.49 -9.22 -10.71
C LYS A 70 -41.31 -10.19 -10.79
N LYS A 71 -40.07 -9.68 -10.78
CA LYS A 71 -38.85 -10.50 -10.81
C LYS A 71 -38.72 -11.37 -9.57
N ILE A 72 -38.91 -10.81 -8.37
CA ILE A 72 -38.92 -11.57 -7.11
C ILE A 72 -39.90 -12.74 -7.20
N ARG A 73 -41.15 -12.48 -7.63
CA ARG A 73 -42.16 -13.54 -7.80
C ARG A 73 -41.75 -14.62 -8.81
N GLN A 74 -41.15 -14.23 -9.94
CA GLN A 74 -40.66 -15.18 -10.93
C GLN A 74 -39.56 -16.09 -10.36
N ILE A 75 -38.67 -15.52 -9.54
CA ILE A 75 -37.60 -16.28 -8.89
C ILE A 75 -38.16 -17.19 -7.80
N LYS A 76 -39.07 -16.70 -6.93
CA LYS A 76 -39.77 -17.54 -5.93
C LYS A 76 -40.55 -18.72 -6.55
N ASN A 77 -41.04 -18.57 -7.79
CA ASN A 77 -41.75 -19.65 -8.49
C ASN A 77 -40.81 -20.71 -9.08
N LYS A 78 -39.52 -20.40 -9.26
CA LYS A 78 -38.56 -21.27 -9.94
C LYS A 78 -37.52 -21.84 -8.99
N PHE A 79 -37.08 -21.04 -8.03
CA PHE A 79 -36.04 -21.40 -7.06
C PHE A 79 -36.67 -21.58 -5.69
N ASN A 80 -36.19 -22.55 -4.94
CA ASN A 80 -36.37 -22.58 -3.51
C ASN A 80 -35.42 -21.55 -2.88
N VAL A 81 -35.98 -20.47 -2.35
CA VAL A 81 -35.21 -19.38 -1.73
C VAL A 81 -35.30 -19.49 -0.22
N VAL A 82 -34.14 -19.60 0.44
CA VAL A 82 -34.03 -19.73 1.89
C VAL A 82 -33.30 -18.50 2.45
N ILE A 83 -33.87 -17.88 3.48
CA ILE A 83 -33.22 -16.81 4.25
C ILE A 83 -33.06 -17.32 5.68
N GLU A 84 -31.82 -17.41 6.17
CA GLU A 84 -31.49 -17.99 7.47
C GLU A 84 -30.22 -17.37 8.06
N PRO A 85 -29.97 -17.52 9.38
CA PRO A 85 -28.66 -17.19 9.96
C PRO A 85 -27.53 -17.91 9.22
N LEU A 86 -26.33 -17.32 9.24
CA LEU A 86 -25.17 -17.81 8.50
C LEU A 86 -24.92 -19.31 8.75
N ASN A 87 -25.01 -20.09 7.67
CA ASN A 87 -24.87 -21.53 7.69
C ASN A 87 -24.12 -21.99 6.43
N LEU A 88 -22.79 -21.97 6.52
CA LEU A 88 -21.91 -22.26 5.39
C LEU A 88 -21.77 -23.77 5.18
N THR A 89 -22.35 -24.28 4.10
CA THR A 89 -22.15 -25.66 3.65
C THR A 89 -21.00 -25.78 2.65
N GLU A 90 -20.55 -27.01 2.36
CA GLU A 90 -19.56 -27.27 1.30
C GLU A 90 -20.00 -26.74 -0.07
N ALA A 91 -21.31 -26.71 -0.36
CA ALA A 91 -21.83 -26.13 -1.59
C ALA A 91 -21.55 -24.61 -1.67
N HIS A 92 -21.68 -23.88 -0.56
CA HIS A 92 -21.36 -22.45 -0.50
C HIS A 92 -19.87 -22.20 -0.71
N LYS A 93 -19.01 -22.97 -0.05
CA LYS A 93 -17.55 -22.87 -0.17
C LYS A 93 -17.10 -23.13 -1.60
N LYS A 94 -17.60 -24.21 -2.22
CA LYS A 94 -17.33 -24.53 -3.63
C LYS A 94 -17.80 -23.42 -4.57
N LEU A 95 -19.03 -22.94 -4.39
CA LEU A 95 -19.60 -21.88 -5.22
C LEU A 95 -18.76 -20.60 -5.15
N PHE A 96 -18.29 -20.22 -3.95
CA PHE A 96 -17.42 -19.06 -3.77
C PHE A 96 -16.09 -19.22 -4.51
N THR A 97 -15.44 -20.39 -4.37
CA THR A 97 -14.20 -20.71 -5.08
C THR A 97 -14.36 -20.58 -6.60
N ASP A 98 -15.40 -21.20 -7.16
CA ASP A 98 -15.66 -21.17 -8.60
C ASP A 98 -15.96 -19.73 -9.08
N TYR A 99 -16.84 -19.03 -8.36
CA TYR A 99 -17.18 -17.63 -8.66
C TYR A 99 -15.94 -16.72 -8.65
N ARG A 100 -15.04 -16.89 -7.66
CA ARG A 100 -13.83 -16.08 -7.54
C ARG A 100 -12.85 -16.34 -8.67
N LYS A 101 -12.59 -17.60 -9.02
CA LYS A 101 -11.70 -18.00 -10.14
C LYS A 101 -12.14 -17.38 -11.47
N GLU A 102 -13.44 -17.22 -11.68
CA GLU A 102 -13.95 -16.63 -12.91
C GLU A 102 -13.95 -15.11 -12.92
N ARG A 103 -14.08 -14.48 -11.74
CA ARG A 103 -14.28 -13.03 -11.62
C ARG A 103 -12.99 -12.25 -11.36
N PHE A 104 -12.00 -12.84 -10.70
CA PHE A 104 -10.78 -12.16 -10.26
C PHE A 104 -9.54 -12.97 -10.60
N ASP A 105 -8.51 -12.29 -11.10
CA ASP A 105 -7.17 -12.85 -11.34
C ASP A 105 -6.29 -12.70 -10.09
N GLU A 106 -6.77 -13.22 -8.95
CA GLU A 106 -6.14 -13.08 -7.64
C GLU A 106 -5.94 -14.45 -6.97
N GLU A 107 -5.06 -14.52 -5.98
CA GLU A 107 -4.87 -15.73 -5.15
C GLU A 107 -6.19 -16.25 -4.56
N GLU A 108 -6.28 -17.58 -4.47
CA GLU A 108 -7.48 -18.29 -4.00
C GLU A 108 -7.72 -17.99 -2.51
N LYS A 109 -8.66 -17.10 -2.23
CA LYS A 109 -9.23 -16.93 -0.88
C LYS A 109 -10.35 -17.94 -0.68
N SER A 110 -10.48 -18.49 0.52
CA SER A 110 -11.62 -19.32 0.91
C SER A 110 -12.78 -18.46 1.41
N LEU A 111 -14.01 -19.00 1.40
CA LEU A 111 -15.18 -18.28 1.93
C LEU A 111 -15.05 -18.03 3.44
N LEU A 112 -14.42 -18.94 4.18
CA LEU A 112 -14.12 -18.76 5.60
C LEU A 112 -13.16 -17.59 5.82
N HIS A 113 -12.10 -17.50 5.01
CA HIS A 113 -11.15 -16.39 5.09
C HIS A 113 -11.78 -15.04 4.73
N TYR A 114 -12.76 -15.00 3.82
CA TYR A 114 -13.57 -13.80 3.55
C TYR A 114 -14.27 -13.28 4.81
N PHE A 115 -14.79 -14.19 5.65
CA PHE A 115 -15.38 -13.85 6.94
C PHE A 115 -14.34 -13.67 8.07
N GLY A 116 -13.06 -13.90 7.80
CA GLY A 116 -11.96 -13.74 8.75
C GLY A 116 -11.79 -14.89 9.73
N VAL A 117 -12.25 -16.08 9.37
CA VAL A 117 -12.16 -17.29 10.19
C VAL A 117 -11.42 -18.40 9.45
N ASP A 118 -10.79 -19.31 10.19
CA ASP A 118 -9.95 -20.38 9.62
C ASP A 118 -10.70 -21.71 9.50
N SER A 119 -11.76 -21.93 10.28
CA SER A 119 -12.54 -23.16 10.27
C SER A 119 -14.04 -22.93 10.50
N ASP A 120 -14.87 -23.93 10.19
CA ASP A 120 -16.31 -23.87 10.48
C ASP A 120 -16.63 -23.74 11.98
N GLN A 121 -15.74 -24.23 12.83
CA GLN A 121 -15.88 -24.15 14.30
C GLN A 121 -15.74 -22.70 14.80
N ASP A 122 -15.12 -21.84 14.00
CA ASP A 122 -14.87 -20.44 14.32
C ASP A 122 -15.99 -19.52 13.81
N LEU A 123 -16.97 -20.01 13.04
CA LEU A 123 -18.12 -19.21 12.59
C LEU A 123 -18.88 -18.52 13.75
N PRO A 124 -19.08 -19.15 14.92
CA PRO A 124 -19.69 -18.47 16.07
C PRO A 124 -18.84 -17.32 16.65
N LEU A 125 -17.56 -17.21 16.29
CA LEU A 125 -16.68 -16.10 16.67
C LEU A 125 -16.92 -14.85 15.81
N ILE A 126 -17.67 -14.99 14.71
CA ILE A 126 -18.08 -13.86 13.88
C ILE A 126 -18.92 -12.91 14.76
N PRO A 127 -18.51 -11.64 14.91
CA PRO A 127 -19.12 -10.71 15.86
C PRO A 127 -20.29 -9.92 15.28
N PHE A 128 -20.85 -10.40 14.17
CA PHE A 128 -21.97 -9.80 13.46
C PHE A 128 -23.14 -10.80 13.42
N ASP A 129 -24.36 -10.29 13.48
CA ASP A 129 -25.55 -11.10 13.22
C ASP A 129 -25.71 -11.27 11.70
N THR A 130 -24.96 -12.22 11.15
CA THR A 130 -24.89 -12.47 9.71
C THR A 130 -25.97 -13.44 9.27
N TYR A 131 -26.71 -13.07 8.24
CA TYR A 131 -27.69 -13.90 7.55
C TYR A 131 -27.24 -14.20 6.12
N GLN A 132 -27.85 -15.21 5.52
CA GLN A 132 -27.66 -15.56 4.13
C GLN A 132 -28.99 -15.71 3.38
N VAL A 133 -29.00 -15.36 2.09
CA VAL A 133 -30.05 -15.72 1.13
C VAL A 133 -29.50 -16.76 0.19
N SER A 134 -30.09 -17.96 0.14
CA SER A 134 -29.66 -19.05 -0.73
C SER A 134 -30.73 -19.38 -1.77
N PHE A 135 -30.32 -19.55 -3.03
CA PHE A 135 -31.19 -19.87 -4.17
C PHE A 135 -30.91 -21.29 -4.65
N TYR A 136 -31.86 -22.20 -4.50
CA TYR A 136 -31.73 -23.59 -4.95
C TYR A 136 -32.63 -23.87 -6.14
N LEU A 137 -32.07 -24.50 -7.19
CA LEU A 137 -32.85 -25.13 -8.26
C LEU A 137 -32.53 -26.62 -8.27
N ASP A 138 -33.56 -27.48 -8.18
CA ASP A 138 -33.39 -28.95 -8.18
C ASP A 138 -32.32 -29.45 -7.19
N ASN A 139 -32.29 -28.86 -5.98
CA ASN A 139 -31.30 -29.09 -4.90
C ASN A 139 -29.85 -28.65 -5.19
N GLN A 140 -29.58 -28.01 -6.32
CA GLN A 140 -28.31 -27.34 -6.61
C GLN A 140 -28.35 -25.90 -6.10
N LEU A 141 -27.32 -25.49 -5.34
CA LEU A 141 -27.13 -24.10 -4.93
C LEU A 141 -26.70 -23.27 -6.16
N ALA A 142 -27.59 -22.41 -6.64
CA ALA A 142 -27.36 -21.56 -7.81
C ALA A 142 -26.76 -20.19 -7.46
N ALA A 143 -27.09 -19.66 -6.28
CA ALA A 143 -26.53 -18.41 -5.77
C ALA A 143 -26.69 -18.33 -4.25
N ALA A 144 -25.84 -17.52 -3.62
CA ALA A 144 -26.00 -17.09 -2.24
C ALA A 144 -25.60 -15.62 -2.09
N SER A 145 -26.24 -14.89 -1.18
CA SER A 145 -25.73 -13.62 -0.68
C SER A 145 -25.68 -13.58 0.83
N PHE A 146 -24.85 -12.72 1.38
CA PHE A 146 -24.61 -12.58 2.81
C PHE A 146 -24.82 -11.13 3.23
N PHE A 147 -25.45 -10.93 4.37
CA PHE A 147 -25.72 -9.59 4.91
C PHE A 147 -25.71 -9.61 6.44
N ASP A 148 -25.31 -8.49 7.04
CA ASP A 148 -25.34 -8.29 8.48
C ASP A 148 -26.57 -7.53 8.91
N VAL A 149 -27.09 -7.86 10.09
CA VAL A 149 -28.27 -7.25 10.69
C VAL A 149 -27.86 -6.39 11.88
N GLY A 150 -28.25 -5.12 11.84
CA GLY A 150 -28.13 -4.14 12.92
C GLY A 150 -29.44 -3.97 13.69
N ASP A 151 -29.58 -2.87 14.43
CA ASP A 151 -30.80 -2.58 15.20
C ASP A 151 -31.94 -2.09 14.28
N LYS A 152 -31.58 -1.24 13.33
CA LYS A 152 -32.48 -0.55 12.39
C LYS A 152 -31.97 -0.60 10.95
N ALA A 153 -30.84 -1.23 10.69
CA ALA A 153 -30.28 -1.35 9.36
C ALA A 153 -29.85 -2.77 9.05
N LEU A 154 -29.67 -3.04 7.76
CA LEU A 154 -28.87 -4.16 7.31
C LEU A 154 -27.74 -3.70 6.39
N SER A 155 -26.68 -4.50 6.30
CA SER A 155 -25.52 -4.26 5.46
C SER A 155 -25.24 -5.47 4.57
N SER A 156 -25.42 -5.32 3.26
CA SER A 156 -25.10 -6.35 2.27
C SER A 156 -23.59 -6.48 2.12
N LEU A 157 -23.10 -7.71 2.07
CA LEU A 157 -21.66 -8.00 2.01
C LEU A 157 -21.25 -8.40 0.60
N MET A 158 -21.75 -9.53 0.13
CA MET A 158 -21.36 -10.12 -1.14
C MET A 158 -22.44 -11.07 -1.64
N ALA A 159 -22.61 -11.12 -2.95
CA ALA A 159 -23.37 -12.15 -3.64
C ALA A 159 -22.43 -13.00 -4.50
N ILE A 160 -22.60 -14.31 -4.41
CA ILE A 160 -21.96 -15.33 -5.24
C ILE A 160 -23.01 -16.06 -6.04
N TYR A 161 -22.68 -16.43 -7.28
CA TYR A 161 -23.61 -17.15 -8.15
C TYR A 161 -22.86 -18.03 -9.13
N ASP A 162 -23.54 -19.08 -9.55
CA ASP A 162 -23.07 -20.01 -10.55
C ASP A 162 -23.41 -19.43 -11.93
N LYS A 163 -22.40 -19.35 -12.81
CA LYS A 163 -22.52 -18.76 -14.15
C LYS A 163 -23.56 -19.45 -15.02
N ASP A 164 -23.86 -20.72 -14.76
CA ASP A 164 -24.87 -21.47 -15.51
C ASP A 164 -26.28 -20.89 -15.26
N PHE A 165 -26.43 -20.09 -14.20
CA PHE A 165 -27.65 -19.36 -13.84
C PHE A 165 -27.56 -17.86 -14.10
N LYS A 166 -26.56 -17.38 -14.86
CA LYS A 166 -26.35 -15.95 -15.14
C LYS A 166 -27.57 -15.27 -15.76
N GLU A 167 -28.36 -15.99 -16.55
CA GLU A 167 -29.58 -15.46 -17.19
C GLU A 167 -30.64 -14.98 -16.19
N TYR A 168 -30.64 -15.49 -14.96
CA TYR A 168 -31.57 -15.09 -13.91
C TYR A 168 -31.10 -13.83 -13.18
N GLY A 169 -29.83 -13.43 -13.31
CA GLY A 169 -29.28 -12.25 -12.64
C GLY A 169 -29.31 -12.35 -11.11
N LEU A 170 -29.09 -13.55 -10.56
CA LEU A 170 -29.25 -13.86 -9.13
C LEU A 170 -28.43 -12.95 -8.21
N GLY A 171 -27.23 -12.52 -8.63
CA GLY A 171 -26.40 -11.62 -7.81
C GLY A 171 -27.01 -10.24 -7.55
N TYR A 172 -27.77 -9.67 -8.49
CA TYR A 172 -28.51 -8.41 -8.22
C TYR A 172 -29.86 -8.69 -7.59
N ILE A 173 -30.51 -9.79 -7.97
CA ILE A 173 -31.80 -10.16 -7.42
C ILE A 173 -31.71 -10.44 -5.92
N SER A 174 -30.60 -11.01 -5.43
CA SER A 174 -30.40 -11.26 -4.00
C SER A 174 -30.55 -9.99 -3.16
N MET A 175 -30.07 -8.85 -3.65
CA MET A 175 -30.26 -7.55 -3.00
C MET A 175 -31.73 -7.14 -2.91
N LEU A 176 -32.57 -7.52 -3.88
CA LEU A 176 -34.01 -7.26 -3.83
C LEU A 176 -34.71 -8.14 -2.80
N PHE A 177 -34.23 -9.37 -2.59
CA PHE A 177 -34.71 -10.25 -1.51
C PHE A 177 -34.26 -9.74 -0.15
N GLU A 178 -33.03 -9.24 -0.03
CA GLU A 178 -32.55 -8.56 1.18
C GLU A 178 -33.42 -7.34 1.51
N ILE A 179 -33.78 -6.50 0.52
CA ILE A 179 -34.70 -5.37 0.72
C ILE A 179 -36.11 -5.84 1.10
N GLU A 180 -36.65 -6.89 0.47
CA GLU A 180 -37.97 -7.43 0.84
C GLU A 180 -37.97 -7.91 2.30
N TRP A 181 -36.92 -8.63 2.71
CA TRP A 181 -36.72 -9.06 4.09
C TRP A 181 -36.57 -7.86 5.05
N ALA A 182 -35.81 -6.84 4.67
CA ALA A 182 -35.64 -5.61 5.44
C ALA A 182 -36.98 -4.91 5.72
N GLN A 183 -37.86 -4.85 4.72
CA GLN A 183 -39.21 -4.29 4.86
C GLN A 183 -40.06 -5.12 5.83
N GLU A 184 -39.98 -6.46 5.75
CA GLU A 184 -40.68 -7.36 6.69
C GLU A 184 -40.18 -7.19 8.13
N GLN A 185 -38.88 -6.93 8.33
CA GLN A 185 -38.27 -6.65 9.63
C GLN A 185 -38.38 -5.18 10.08
N GLN A 186 -39.06 -4.32 9.33
CA GLN A 186 -39.23 -2.89 9.64
C GLN A 186 -37.91 -2.11 9.77
N MET A 187 -36.89 -2.49 9.01
CA MET A 187 -35.61 -1.77 8.96
C MET A 187 -35.78 -0.37 8.35
N GLU A 188 -34.95 0.58 8.80
CA GLU A 188 -34.92 1.97 8.31
C GLU A 188 -33.94 2.15 7.14
N PHE A 189 -32.85 1.38 7.12
CA PHE A 189 -31.77 1.54 6.12
C PHE A 189 -31.25 0.20 5.57
N TYR A 190 -30.90 0.22 4.28
CA TYR A 190 -30.18 -0.85 3.59
C TYR A 190 -28.84 -0.31 3.09
N TYR A 191 -27.73 -0.90 3.51
CA TYR A 191 -26.38 -0.51 3.09
C TYR A 191 -25.83 -1.55 2.11
N PRO A 192 -25.84 -1.31 0.78
CA PRO A 192 -25.33 -2.28 -0.20
C PRO A 192 -23.79 -2.30 -0.34
N GLY A 193 -23.07 -1.73 0.62
CA GLY A 193 -21.63 -1.47 0.54
C GLY A 193 -21.33 -0.16 -0.17
N TYR A 194 -20.35 -0.13 -1.06
CA TYR A 194 -19.90 1.07 -1.78
C TYR A 194 -19.90 0.90 -3.30
N THR A 195 -19.76 2.01 -4.01
CA THR A 195 -19.28 2.10 -5.40
C THR A 195 -18.01 2.95 -5.45
N LEU A 196 -17.43 3.11 -6.65
CA LEU A 196 -16.22 3.91 -6.86
C LEU A 196 -16.51 5.19 -7.64
N ASP A 197 -15.60 6.15 -7.56
CA ASP A 197 -15.67 7.42 -8.29
C ASP A 197 -15.28 7.30 -9.79
N MET A 198 -15.00 6.07 -10.24
CA MET A 198 -14.88 5.69 -11.63
C MET A 198 -15.81 4.52 -11.96
N PRO A 199 -16.13 4.31 -13.26
CA PRO A 199 -16.89 3.14 -13.68
C PRO A 199 -16.28 1.86 -13.14
N SER A 200 -17.10 1.04 -12.49
CA SER A 200 -16.63 -0.12 -11.75
C SER A 200 -17.58 -1.31 -11.86
N CYS A 201 -17.09 -2.47 -11.43
CA CYS A 201 -17.92 -3.66 -11.34
C CYS A 201 -18.95 -3.60 -10.18
N PHE A 202 -18.99 -2.50 -9.41
CA PHE A 202 -19.91 -2.24 -8.31
C PHE A 202 -21.09 -1.33 -8.69
N ASP A 203 -21.05 -0.69 -9.86
CA ASP A 203 -22.06 0.29 -10.31
C ASP A 203 -23.47 -0.32 -10.45
N TYR A 204 -23.56 -1.65 -10.54
CA TYR A 204 -24.84 -2.34 -10.60
C TYR A 204 -25.74 -2.07 -9.37
N LYS A 205 -25.16 -1.66 -8.24
CA LYS A 205 -25.85 -1.23 -7.00
C LYS A 205 -26.61 0.08 -7.18
N LEU A 206 -26.19 0.93 -8.12
CA LEU A 206 -26.85 2.20 -8.44
C LEU A 206 -28.24 2.02 -9.10
N ARG A 207 -28.58 0.77 -9.47
CA ARG A 207 -29.92 0.41 -9.98
C ARG A 207 -30.97 0.25 -8.90
N LEU A 208 -30.56 0.24 -7.63
CA LEU A 208 -31.47 0.23 -6.49
C LEU A 208 -32.29 1.53 -6.45
N PRO A 209 -33.49 1.50 -5.86
CA PRO A 209 -34.28 2.71 -5.66
C PRO A 209 -33.70 3.57 -4.51
N ASN A 210 -33.78 4.89 -4.65
CA ASN A 210 -33.43 5.87 -3.61
C ASN A 210 -32.00 5.71 -3.06
N VAL A 211 -31.02 5.53 -3.94
CA VAL A 211 -29.61 5.42 -3.55
C VAL A 211 -29.12 6.78 -3.05
N GLU A 212 -28.53 6.76 -1.86
CA GLU A 212 -27.76 7.84 -1.28
C GLU A 212 -26.29 7.43 -1.21
N PHE A 213 -25.38 8.39 -1.33
CA PHE A 213 -23.94 8.19 -1.11
C PHE A 213 -23.45 9.05 0.07
N PHE A 214 -22.38 8.60 0.72
CA PHE A 214 -21.69 9.34 1.77
C PHE A 214 -20.61 10.25 1.16
N ASP A 215 -20.68 11.57 1.40
CA ASP A 215 -19.85 12.58 0.72
C ASP A 215 -18.51 12.92 1.42
N TRP A 216 -18.15 12.15 2.44
CA TRP A 216 -16.99 12.35 3.32
C TRP A 216 -16.92 13.69 4.08
N ASN A 217 -17.88 14.60 3.86
CA ASN A 217 -18.16 15.75 4.74
C ASN A 217 -19.16 15.37 5.85
N ASN A 218 -19.34 14.08 6.08
CA ASN A 218 -20.30 13.47 7.01
C ASN A 218 -21.78 13.65 6.62
N GLU A 219 -22.08 13.83 5.33
CA GLU A 219 -23.46 13.90 4.84
C GLU A 219 -23.80 12.71 3.94
N TRP A 220 -25.09 12.37 3.93
CA TRP A 220 -25.68 11.42 2.99
C TRP A 220 -26.53 12.17 1.99
N LEU A 221 -26.13 12.13 0.72
CA LEU A 221 -26.77 12.86 -0.36
C LEU A 221 -27.37 11.87 -1.36
N THR A 222 -28.48 12.23 -1.99
CA THR A 222 -29.05 11.43 -3.08
C THR A 222 -28.06 11.32 -4.23
N TRP A 223 -27.98 10.16 -4.87
CA TRP A 223 -27.05 9.91 -5.98
C TRP A 223 -27.13 10.95 -7.11
N ASP A 224 -28.30 11.53 -7.37
CA ASP A 224 -28.49 12.59 -8.37
C ASP A 224 -27.65 13.87 -8.11
N ASN A 225 -27.18 14.07 -6.88
CA ASN A 225 -26.35 15.22 -6.47
C ASN A 225 -24.85 14.91 -6.47
N ILE A 226 -24.42 13.76 -7.00
CA ILE A 226 -23.00 13.38 -7.01
C ILE A 226 -22.16 14.35 -7.85
N ASP A 227 -21.13 14.93 -7.26
CA ASP A 227 -20.07 15.61 -8.00
C ASP A 227 -18.78 14.80 -7.89
N LEU A 228 -18.48 13.99 -8.92
CA LEU A 228 -17.25 13.19 -8.97
C LEU A 228 -15.97 14.04 -8.95
N LYS A 229 -16.04 15.34 -9.27
CA LYS A 229 -14.88 16.25 -9.18
C LYS A 229 -14.62 16.73 -7.76
N SER A 230 -15.60 16.58 -6.88
CA SER A 230 -15.47 16.93 -5.47
C SER A 230 -14.68 15.89 -4.67
N THR A 231 -14.54 14.65 -5.18
CA THR A 231 -13.86 13.57 -4.46
C THR A 231 -12.41 13.94 -4.20
N LYS A 232 -11.91 13.56 -3.03
CA LYS A 232 -10.52 13.86 -2.65
C LYS A 232 -9.52 13.21 -3.60
N ARG A 233 -9.89 12.06 -4.20
CA ARG A 233 -9.10 11.38 -5.23
C ARG A 233 -9.02 12.19 -6.52
N TYR A 234 -10.14 12.72 -7.01
CA TYR A 234 -10.13 13.60 -8.18
C TYR A 234 -9.31 14.86 -7.91
N LYS A 235 -9.57 15.57 -6.80
CA LYS A 235 -8.82 16.78 -6.41
C LYS A 235 -7.33 16.52 -6.35
N THR A 236 -6.92 15.43 -5.68
CA THR A 236 -5.50 15.05 -5.55
C THR A 236 -4.86 14.77 -6.90
N LEU A 237 -5.48 13.93 -7.72
CA LEU A 237 -4.94 13.59 -9.02
C LEU A 237 -4.89 14.83 -9.95
N HIS A 238 -5.91 15.69 -9.90
CA HIS A 238 -5.97 16.92 -10.68
C HIS A 238 -4.84 17.89 -10.29
N SER A 239 -4.71 18.19 -8.99
CA SER A 239 -3.68 19.10 -8.48
C SER A 239 -2.26 18.57 -8.72
N ILE A 240 -2.05 17.26 -8.55
CA ILE A 240 -0.75 16.62 -8.84
C ILE A 240 -0.44 16.68 -10.35
N ASN A 241 -1.38 16.38 -11.23
CA ASN A 241 -1.14 16.48 -12.67
C ASN A 241 -0.76 17.92 -13.07
N HIS A 242 -1.50 18.90 -12.55
CA HIS A 242 -1.24 20.30 -12.83
C HIS A 242 0.15 20.75 -12.35
N ILE A 243 0.51 20.49 -11.09
CA ILE A 243 1.82 20.90 -10.56
C ILE A 243 2.97 20.18 -11.25
N ILE A 244 2.79 18.92 -11.66
CA ILE A 244 3.81 18.17 -12.40
C ILE A 244 4.06 18.79 -13.76
N GLU A 245 3.02 19.20 -14.50
CA GLU A 245 3.18 19.86 -15.79
C GLU A 245 4.02 21.13 -15.65
N GLU A 246 3.73 21.97 -14.66
CA GLU A 246 4.45 23.22 -14.40
C GLU A 246 5.90 22.96 -13.96
N VAL A 247 6.11 22.10 -12.96
CA VAL A 247 7.45 21.77 -12.45
C VAL A 247 8.28 21.07 -13.53
N ASN A 248 7.69 20.20 -14.35
CA ASN A 248 8.38 19.57 -15.46
C ASN A 248 8.83 20.59 -16.52
N ASN A 249 8.17 21.73 -16.68
CA ASN A 249 8.66 22.76 -17.61
C ASN A 249 9.90 23.50 -17.07
N LEU A 250 10.05 23.55 -15.75
CA LEU A 250 11.11 24.30 -15.07
C LEU A 250 12.31 23.42 -14.67
N CYS A 251 12.07 22.15 -14.35
CA CYS A 251 13.08 21.26 -13.80
C CYS A 251 13.80 20.45 -14.88
N ILE A 252 15.09 20.16 -14.64
CA ILE A 252 15.92 19.29 -15.51
C ILE A 252 15.43 17.84 -15.42
N VAL A 253 15.09 17.39 -14.22
CA VAL A 253 14.53 16.06 -13.97
C VAL A 253 13.03 16.10 -14.25
N LYS A 254 12.52 15.09 -14.97
CA LYS A 254 11.08 14.97 -15.23
C LYS A 254 10.45 13.99 -14.26
N GLY A 255 9.38 14.44 -13.62
CA GLY A 255 8.56 13.63 -12.75
C GLY A 255 7.34 13.06 -13.47
N LYS A 256 6.73 12.07 -12.84
CA LYS A 256 5.49 11.42 -13.26
C LYS A 256 4.56 11.22 -12.07
N VAL A 257 3.26 11.14 -12.33
CA VAL A 257 2.30 10.68 -11.33
C VAL A 257 2.57 9.21 -11.04
N ALA A 258 2.48 8.85 -9.76
CA ALA A 258 2.49 7.48 -9.28
C ALA A 258 1.33 7.29 -8.29
N GLU A 259 0.81 6.06 -8.26
CA GLU A 259 -0.24 5.63 -7.35
C GLU A 259 0.33 4.49 -6.50
N GLU A 260 0.28 4.62 -5.18
CA GLU A 260 0.91 3.68 -4.26
C GLU A 260 -0.03 2.50 -3.99
N GLN A 261 0.20 1.38 -4.69
CA GLN A 261 -0.59 0.16 -4.54
C GLN A 261 -0.59 -0.37 -3.09
N ASN A 262 0.54 -0.27 -2.40
CA ASN A 262 0.68 -0.81 -1.04
C ASN A 262 0.30 0.20 0.04
N PHE A 263 -0.33 1.32 -0.31
CA PHE A 263 -0.59 2.40 0.63
C PHE A 263 -1.50 1.95 1.77
N PHE A 264 -2.66 1.36 1.44
CA PHE A 264 -3.62 0.91 2.46
C PHE A 264 -3.13 -0.31 3.22
N SER A 265 -2.46 -1.25 2.56
CA SER A 265 -1.87 -2.41 3.24
C SER A 265 -0.79 -1.96 4.23
N SER A 266 0.02 -0.97 3.87
CA SER A 266 1.02 -0.37 4.77
C SER A 266 0.36 0.41 5.90
N MET A 267 -0.72 1.13 5.62
CA MET A 267 -1.49 1.88 6.63
C MET A 267 -2.16 0.95 7.64
N TRP A 268 -2.73 -0.16 7.20
CA TRP A 268 -3.43 -1.12 8.06
C TRP A 268 -2.52 -1.79 9.07
N HIS A 269 -1.27 -2.06 8.68
CA HIS A 269 -0.33 -2.81 9.51
C HIS A 269 0.78 -1.94 10.12
N ASP A 270 0.72 -0.61 9.92
CA ASP A 270 1.78 0.34 10.27
C ASP A 270 3.16 -0.07 9.73
N MET A 271 3.20 -0.42 8.44
CA MET A 271 4.36 -1.06 7.80
C MET A 271 5.09 -0.17 6.79
N PHE A 272 4.85 1.15 6.76
CA PHE A 272 5.47 2.06 5.78
C PHE A 272 7.01 1.96 5.73
N GLU A 273 7.66 1.83 6.89
CA GLU A 273 9.13 1.66 6.93
C GLU A 273 9.59 0.31 6.35
N PHE A 274 8.80 -0.74 6.51
CA PHE A 274 9.12 -2.09 6.02
C PHE A 274 8.82 -2.24 4.53
N THR A 275 7.70 -1.68 4.07
CA THR A 275 7.24 -1.75 2.67
C THR A 275 7.92 -0.74 1.78
N GLN A 276 8.54 0.29 2.36
CA GLN A 276 9.12 1.43 1.64
C GLN A 276 8.09 2.22 0.81
N ALA A 277 6.80 2.04 1.14
CA ALA A 277 5.70 2.71 0.47
C ALA A 277 5.74 4.22 0.74
N VAL A 278 5.27 5.01 -0.22
CA VAL A 278 5.10 6.45 -0.02
C VAL A 278 3.91 6.70 0.91
N GLU A 279 4.04 7.65 1.83
CA GLU A 279 3.00 8.04 2.79
C GLU A 279 1.88 8.89 2.15
N ALA A 280 1.54 8.61 0.89
CA ALA A 280 0.44 9.20 0.15
C ALA A 280 -0.09 8.20 -0.92
N PRO A 281 -1.42 8.13 -1.15
CA PRO A 281 -1.99 7.19 -2.12
C PRO A 281 -1.66 7.58 -3.57
N ILE A 282 -1.53 8.88 -3.84
CA ILE A 282 -1.19 9.45 -5.14
C ILE A 282 -0.12 10.52 -4.89
N TYR A 283 0.97 10.48 -5.65
CA TYR A 283 2.09 11.40 -5.50
C TYR A 283 2.76 11.65 -6.86
N ALA A 284 3.54 12.73 -6.97
CA ALA A 284 4.50 12.87 -8.05
C ALA A 284 5.83 12.22 -7.64
N SER A 285 6.45 11.44 -8.52
CA SER A 285 7.79 10.90 -8.35
C SER A 285 8.75 11.53 -9.35
N TYR A 286 9.81 12.14 -8.85
CA TYR A 286 10.93 12.68 -9.63
C TYR A 286 12.17 11.83 -9.33
N PRO A 287 12.62 10.98 -10.28
CA PRO A 287 13.79 10.13 -10.07
C PRO A 287 15.07 10.98 -10.03
N ILE A 288 15.79 10.95 -8.92
CA ILE A 288 17.04 11.68 -8.73
C ILE A 288 18.20 10.69 -8.70
N GLY A 289 19.06 10.71 -9.73
CA GLY A 289 20.21 9.80 -9.79
C GLY A 289 19.82 8.32 -9.69
N SER A 290 20.71 7.50 -9.13
CA SER A 290 20.46 6.07 -8.92
C SER A 290 19.82 5.86 -7.55
N TYR A 291 18.58 5.36 -7.52
CA TYR A 291 17.81 4.97 -6.32
C TYR A 291 17.30 6.10 -5.42
N HIS A 292 17.51 7.39 -5.73
CA HIS A 292 16.81 8.46 -5.02
C HIS A 292 15.59 8.92 -5.78
N GLN A 293 14.60 9.40 -5.02
CA GLN A 293 13.40 10.01 -5.58
C GLN A 293 13.03 11.22 -4.74
N MET A 294 12.64 12.29 -5.42
CA MET A 294 11.89 13.38 -4.79
C MET A 294 10.41 13.10 -5.01
N ILE A 295 9.64 13.16 -3.93
CA ILE A 295 8.20 12.99 -3.98
C ILE A 295 7.50 14.32 -3.74
N ILE A 296 6.42 14.57 -4.49
CA ILE A 296 5.50 15.67 -4.25
C ILE A 296 4.17 15.06 -3.81
N ILE A 297 3.73 15.43 -2.62
CA ILE A 297 2.46 15.02 -2.03
C ILE A 297 1.55 16.26 -2.01
N TYR A 298 0.36 16.15 -2.59
CA TYR A 298 -0.67 17.18 -2.43
C TYR A 298 -1.41 16.96 -1.11
N LEU A 299 -1.67 18.05 -0.41
CA LEU A 299 -2.38 18.13 0.87
C LEU A 299 -3.72 18.84 0.62
N PRO A 300 -4.81 18.09 0.34
CA PRO A 300 -6.06 18.69 -0.13
C PRO A 300 -6.70 19.66 0.87
N ASP A 301 -6.56 19.39 2.16
CA ASP A 301 -7.20 20.17 3.22
C ASP A 301 -6.52 21.52 3.46
N GLU A 302 -5.26 21.64 3.04
CA GLU A 302 -4.48 22.87 3.13
C GLU A 302 -4.29 23.55 1.77
N ASP A 303 -4.73 22.88 0.71
CA ASP A 303 -4.44 23.22 -0.69
C ASP A 303 -2.95 23.53 -0.89
N THR A 304 -2.06 22.67 -0.36
CA THR A 304 -0.60 22.83 -0.45
C THR A 304 0.13 21.59 -0.95
N PHE A 305 1.36 21.75 -1.45
CA PHE A 305 2.23 20.61 -1.75
C PHE A 305 3.35 20.47 -0.73
N LEU A 306 3.58 19.23 -0.29
CA LEU A 306 4.75 18.81 0.46
C LEU A 306 5.72 18.11 -0.49
N VAL A 307 6.94 18.62 -0.56
CA VAL A 307 8.02 18.09 -1.39
C VAL A 307 9.11 17.56 -0.47
N LYS A 308 9.48 16.29 -0.61
CA LYS A 308 10.52 15.68 0.22
C LYS A 308 11.26 14.56 -0.51
N PRO A 309 12.50 14.23 -0.13
CA PRO A 309 13.16 13.01 -0.58
C PRO A 309 12.47 11.76 -0.02
N HIS A 310 12.40 10.71 -0.82
CA HIS A 310 11.88 9.40 -0.40
C HIS A 310 12.95 8.61 0.35
N LEU A 311 12.66 8.24 1.61
CA LEU A 311 13.50 7.40 2.48
C LEU A 311 14.98 7.82 2.58
N PHE A 312 15.25 9.11 2.36
CA PHE A 312 16.58 9.67 2.46
C PHE A 312 16.55 10.93 3.31
N LYS A 313 17.50 11.05 4.25
CA LYS A 313 17.66 12.22 5.10
C LYS A 313 19.04 12.82 4.90
N PHE A 314 19.11 14.15 4.86
CA PHE A 314 20.37 14.87 4.87
C PHE A 314 20.75 15.25 6.30
N ASP A 315 22.00 14.99 6.65
CA ASP A 315 22.54 15.40 7.95
C ASP A 315 22.89 16.90 8.00
N SER A 316 23.07 17.58 6.85
CA SER A 316 23.29 19.03 6.81
C SER A 316 23.02 19.70 5.45
N GLY A 317 22.63 20.98 5.47
CA GLY A 317 22.70 21.91 4.32
C GLY A 317 21.42 22.13 3.51
N LEU A 318 20.53 21.14 3.41
CA LEU A 318 19.21 21.26 2.76
C LEU A 318 18.10 20.95 3.77
N PRO A 319 16.93 21.63 3.69
CA PRO A 319 15.80 21.29 4.53
C PRO A 319 15.28 19.88 4.20
N GLU A 320 14.76 19.16 5.20
CA GLU A 320 14.22 17.80 5.03
C GLU A 320 12.99 17.75 4.12
N SER A 321 12.25 18.86 4.03
CA SER A 321 11.11 19.01 3.15
C SER A 321 10.84 20.49 2.85
N LEU A 322 10.03 20.71 1.81
CA LEU A 322 9.52 22.02 1.41
C LEU A 322 8.00 21.93 1.32
N LYS A 323 7.29 22.89 1.93
CA LYS A 323 5.84 23.02 1.78
C LYS A 323 5.54 24.32 1.04
N THR A 324 4.94 24.23 -0.15
CA THR A 324 4.69 25.40 -1.02
C THR A 324 3.62 25.07 -2.07
N ASN A 325 3.10 26.12 -2.71
CA ASN A 325 2.27 26.05 -3.92
C ASN A 325 2.95 26.58 -5.16
N ASN A 326 4.16 27.13 -5.01
CA ASN A 326 4.86 27.74 -6.12
C ASN A 326 5.66 26.66 -6.88
N PRO A 327 5.36 26.41 -8.17
CA PRO A 327 6.11 25.44 -8.96
C PRO A 327 7.60 25.80 -9.11
N GLU A 328 7.97 27.09 -9.06
CA GLU A 328 9.36 27.53 -9.12
C GLU A 328 10.15 27.09 -7.88
N ASP A 329 9.56 27.26 -6.68
CA ASP A 329 10.17 26.83 -5.43
C ASP A 329 10.39 25.31 -5.42
N ILE A 330 9.40 24.56 -5.89
CA ILE A 330 9.48 23.10 -6.03
C ILE A 330 10.60 22.71 -6.99
N ALA A 331 10.65 23.33 -8.18
CA ALA A 331 11.65 23.03 -9.20
C ALA A 331 13.07 23.36 -8.70
N LEU A 332 13.24 24.49 -8.01
CA LEU A 332 14.50 24.88 -7.38
C LEU A 332 14.92 23.87 -6.30
N PHE A 333 13.98 23.42 -5.47
CA PHE A 333 14.27 22.45 -4.41
C PHE A 333 14.69 21.08 -4.97
N ILE A 334 13.96 20.57 -5.97
CA ILE A 334 14.33 19.34 -6.69
C ILE A 334 15.70 19.50 -7.37
N GLY A 335 15.94 20.65 -8.02
CA GLY A 335 17.21 20.95 -8.69
C GLY A 335 18.39 21.02 -7.73
N ALA A 336 18.22 21.65 -6.57
CA ALA A 336 19.23 21.72 -5.51
C ALA A 336 19.57 20.32 -4.98
N TYR A 337 18.55 19.49 -4.74
CA TYR A 337 18.72 18.11 -4.30
C TYR A 337 19.47 17.27 -5.36
N PHE A 338 19.09 17.38 -6.64
CA PHE A 338 19.79 16.74 -7.76
C PHE A 338 21.26 17.15 -7.84
N ALA A 339 21.55 18.46 -7.84
CA ALA A 339 22.91 18.96 -7.90
C ALA A 339 23.77 18.49 -6.72
N HIS A 340 23.17 18.44 -5.53
CA HIS A 340 23.85 17.95 -4.33
C HIS A 340 24.20 16.46 -4.42
N LEU A 341 23.27 15.63 -4.91
CA LEU A 341 23.53 14.20 -5.11
C LEU A 341 24.61 13.94 -6.17
N GLN A 342 24.63 14.72 -7.25
CA GLN A 342 25.73 14.65 -8.23
C GLN A 342 27.08 15.00 -7.59
N LEU A 343 27.11 16.01 -6.73
CA LEU A 343 28.34 16.39 -6.01
C LEU A 343 28.83 15.28 -5.07
N ILE A 344 27.92 14.63 -4.33
CA ILE A 344 28.25 13.48 -3.49
C ILE A 344 28.84 12.36 -4.34
N ASP A 345 28.17 11.99 -5.45
CA ASP A 345 28.62 10.88 -6.28
C ASP A 345 29.98 11.13 -6.92
N VAL A 346 30.24 12.37 -7.38
CA VAL A 346 31.55 12.78 -7.90
C VAL A 346 32.63 12.69 -6.82
N ARG A 347 32.37 13.21 -5.61
CA ARG A 347 33.35 13.18 -4.52
C ARG A 347 33.64 11.75 -4.05
N LEU A 348 32.59 10.94 -3.93
CA LEU A 348 32.66 9.54 -3.54
C LEU A 348 33.47 8.74 -4.55
N THR A 349 33.16 8.87 -5.84
CA THR A 349 33.87 8.20 -6.93
C THR A 349 35.34 8.64 -6.97
N THR A 350 35.61 9.94 -6.85
CA THR A 350 36.99 10.48 -6.76
C THR A 350 37.76 9.88 -5.58
N ALA A 351 37.13 9.76 -4.40
CA ALA A 351 37.78 9.17 -3.23
C ALA A 351 38.13 7.68 -3.46
N LEU A 352 37.23 6.93 -4.08
CA LEU A 352 37.46 5.52 -4.41
C LEU A 352 38.55 5.35 -5.46
N ASP A 353 38.55 6.17 -6.51
CA ASP A 353 39.58 6.15 -7.57
C ASP A 353 40.97 6.46 -7.00
N ASN A 354 41.06 7.45 -6.09
CA ASN A 354 42.30 7.76 -5.38
C ASN A 354 42.76 6.58 -4.52
N PHE A 355 41.85 5.95 -3.77
CA PHE A 355 42.17 4.76 -2.98
C PHE A 355 42.70 3.62 -3.87
N LEU A 356 42.03 3.35 -5.00
CA LEU A 356 42.46 2.33 -5.97
C LEU A 356 43.81 2.64 -6.60
N ALA A 357 44.11 3.92 -6.86
CA ALA A 357 45.42 4.34 -7.38
C ALA A 357 46.53 4.09 -6.34
N ILE A 358 46.31 4.40 -5.06
CA ILE A 358 47.26 4.10 -3.99
C ILE A 358 47.42 2.59 -3.82
N LEU A 359 46.32 1.82 -3.89
CA LEU A 359 46.35 0.36 -3.81
C LEU A 359 47.20 -0.25 -4.94
N LYS A 360 47.04 0.24 -6.19
CA LYS A 360 47.85 -0.19 -7.34
C LYS A 360 49.34 0.17 -7.19
N GLY A 361 49.64 1.27 -6.50
CA GLY A 361 51.01 1.66 -6.16
C GLY A 361 51.60 0.91 -4.96
N SER A 362 50.79 0.12 -4.25
CA SER A 362 51.24 -0.72 -3.13
C SER A 362 51.83 -2.04 -3.64
N ASN A 363 52.67 -2.69 -2.84
CA ASN A 363 53.25 -4.00 -3.16
C ASN A 363 52.29 -5.18 -2.86
N ILE A 364 51.00 -4.92 -2.64
CA ILE A 364 50.04 -5.96 -2.25
C ILE A 364 49.21 -6.38 -3.46
N GLU A 365 49.34 -7.63 -3.87
CA GLU A 365 48.51 -8.23 -4.91
C GLU A 365 47.26 -8.89 -4.30
N PHE A 366 46.09 -8.50 -4.78
CA PHE A 366 44.78 -9.04 -4.38
C PHE A 366 44.19 -9.88 -5.53
N ASP A 367 43.51 -10.97 -5.19
CA ASP A 367 42.81 -11.83 -6.15
C ASP A 367 41.56 -11.15 -6.73
N VAL A 368 40.93 -10.29 -5.93
CA VAL A 368 39.75 -9.49 -6.34
C VAL A 368 39.87 -8.08 -5.82
N VAL A 369 39.60 -7.12 -6.71
CA VAL A 369 39.42 -5.71 -6.39
C VAL A 369 38.19 -5.22 -7.15
N GLU A 370 37.08 -5.02 -6.45
CA GLU A 370 35.81 -4.62 -7.05
C GLU A 370 35.20 -3.44 -6.31
N THR A 371 34.70 -2.46 -7.04
CA THR A 371 33.87 -1.39 -6.48
C THR A 371 32.41 -1.84 -6.48
N LEU A 372 31.82 -1.93 -5.30
CA LEU A 372 30.43 -2.31 -5.08
C LEU A 372 29.68 -1.14 -4.45
N GLY A 373 28.35 -1.11 -4.53
CA GLY A 373 27.56 -0.03 -3.93
C GLY A 373 26.24 0.26 -4.62
N ASN A 374 25.59 1.34 -4.17
CA ASN A 374 24.31 1.84 -4.68
C ASN A 374 23.23 0.75 -4.70
N ALA A 375 22.89 0.22 -3.52
CA ALA A 375 21.72 -0.62 -3.35
C ALA A 375 20.48 0.24 -3.00
N ALA A 376 19.28 -0.22 -3.38
CA ALA A 376 18.03 0.52 -3.12
C ALA A 376 17.82 0.92 -1.65
N ARG A 377 18.34 0.13 -0.68
CA ARG A 377 18.24 0.42 0.76
C ARG A 377 19.31 1.36 1.31
N HIS A 378 20.43 1.53 0.59
CA HIS A 378 21.56 2.34 1.03
C HIS A 378 22.11 3.13 -0.16
N PRO A 379 21.34 4.08 -0.71
CA PRO A 379 21.80 4.90 -1.81
C PRO A 379 22.94 5.83 -1.34
N ASN A 380 23.88 6.14 -2.23
CA ASN A 380 25.14 6.86 -1.94
C ASN A 380 26.16 6.13 -1.05
N TYR A 381 25.98 4.84 -0.78
CA TYR A 381 27.03 4.00 -0.20
C TYR A 381 27.72 3.20 -1.29
N LYS A 382 29.02 3.43 -1.45
CA LYS A 382 29.93 2.62 -2.28
C LYS A 382 31.08 2.13 -1.41
N TRP A 383 31.67 1.01 -1.77
CA TRP A 383 32.83 0.42 -1.08
C TRP A 383 33.70 -0.36 -2.05
N ILE A 384 34.94 -0.60 -1.64
CA ILE A 384 35.84 -1.49 -2.36
C ILE A 384 35.84 -2.84 -1.64
N SER A 385 35.50 -3.90 -2.36
CA SER A 385 35.71 -5.27 -1.90
C SER A 385 37.08 -5.74 -2.35
N LEU A 386 37.86 -6.22 -1.40
CA LEU A 386 39.18 -6.80 -1.63
C LEU A 386 39.17 -8.26 -1.18
N ARG A 387 39.79 -9.15 -1.94
CA ARG A 387 40.01 -10.54 -1.53
C ARG A 387 41.44 -10.96 -1.80
N LYS A 388 42.06 -11.62 -0.83
CA LYS A 388 43.37 -12.26 -0.93
C LYS A 388 43.30 -13.56 -0.15
N GLU A 389 43.47 -14.69 -0.85
CA GLU A 389 43.28 -16.02 -0.29
C GLU A 389 41.91 -16.16 0.41
N ASP A 390 41.90 -16.65 1.65
CA ASP A 390 40.68 -16.82 2.47
C ASP A 390 40.25 -15.55 3.20
N SER A 391 40.92 -14.41 2.98
CA SER A 391 40.61 -13.16 3.65
C SER A 391 39.87 -12.19 2.71
N GLN A 392 38.77 -11.61 3.22
CA GLN A 392 37.96 -10.63 2.52
C GLN A 392 37.84 -9.34 3.32
N TRP A 393 38.03 -8.21 2.63
CA TRP A 393 37.85 -6.87 3.19
C TRP A 393 36.78 -6.09 2.43
N MET A 394 36.14 -5.19 3.18
CA MET A 394 35.23 -4.15 2.68
C MET A 394 35.77 -2.81 3.17
N VAL A 395 36.09 -1.92 2.24
CA VAL A 395 36.61 -0.59 2.57
C VAL A 395 35.58 0.46 2.19
N MET A 396 34.92 1.04 3.19
CA MET A 396 33.86 2.03 2.99
C MET A 396 34.38 3.46 3.19
N PRO A 397 34.35 4.34 2.18
CA PRO A 397 34.50 5.78 2.38
C PRO A 397 33.29 6.38 3.13
N LEU A 398 33.56 7.13 4.19
CA LEU A 398 32.59 7.92 4.96
C LEU A 398 33.00 9.39 4.96
N TRP A 399 32.06 10.28 4.68
CA TRP A 399 32.32 11.72 4.62
C TRP A 399 32.46 12.30 6.05
N ASP A 400 33.58 12.99 6.31
CA ASP A 400 33.78 13.74 7.55
C ASP A 400 33.45 15.22 7.30
N GLU A 401 32.32 15.69 7.84
CA GLU A 401 31.85 17.07 7.67
C GLU A 401 32.81 18.12 8.22
N LYS A 402 33.57 17.81 9.29
CA LYS A 402 34.51 18.76 9.91
C LYS A 402 35.78 18.89 9.08
N LYS A 403 36.28 17.79 8.55
CA LYS A 403 37.51 17.74 7.75
C LYS A 403 37.27 17.99 6.27
N LYS A 404 36.01 17.95 5.82
CA LYS A 404 35.61 18.08 4.40
C LYS A 404 36.36 17.11 3.49
N MET A 405 36.53 15.87 3.96
CA MET A 405 37.20 14.80 3.24
C MET A 405 36.56 13.45 3.56
N TYR A 406 36.80 12.45 2.72
CA TYR A 406 36.45 11.07 3.03
C TYR A 406 37.50 10.44 3.94
N LEU A 407 37.02 9.77 4.99
CA LEU A 407 37.78 8.80 5.77
C LEU A 407 37.32 7.40 5.37
N PHE A 408 38.23 6.44 5.41
CA PHE A 408 37.98 5.07 5.02
C PHE A 408 37.80 4.19 6.26
N HIS A 409 36.81 3.32 6.18
CA HIS A 409 36.49 2.31 7.17
C HIS A 409 36.79 0.92 6.60
N PRO A 410 38.02 0.42 6.79
CA PRO A 410 38.35 -0.95 6.41
C PRO A 410 37.74 -1.92 7.42
N MET A 411 37.01 -2.90 6.92
CA MET A 411 36.42 -4.00 7.67
C MET A 411 36.90 -5.32 7.09
N ILE A 412 37.03 -6.33 7.95
CA ILE A 412 37.36 -7.69 7.57
C ILE A 412 36.19 -8.62 7.86
N PHE A 413 35.95 -9.57 6.97
CA PHE A 413 34.96 -10.62 7.20
C PHE A 413 35.52 -11.71 8.11
N LYS A 414 34.79 -12.03 9.18
CA LYS A 414 35.13 -13.12 10.11
C LYS A 414 34.23 -14.31 9.83
N HIS A 415 34.76 -15.28 9.08
CA HIS A 415 34.01 -16.48 8.65
C HIS A 415 33.47 -17.31 9.82
N ASP A 416 34.22 -17.40 10.92
CA ASP A 416 33.83 -18.08 12.17
C ASP A 416 32.63 -17.42 12.86
N GLN A 417 32.41 -16.12 12.63
CA GLN A 417 31.35 -15.33 13.25
C GLN A 417 30.27 -14.89 12.25
N ASN A 418 30.45 -15.21 10.97
CA ASN A 418 29.60 -14.80 9.86
C ASN A 418 29.25 -13.29 9.88
N ARG A 419 30.24 -12.42 10.12
CA ARG A 419 30.03 -10.97 10.21
C ARG A 419 31.25 -10.14 9.78
N TRP A 420 31.00 -8.88 9.42
CA TRP A 420 32.02 -7.85 9.23
C TRP A 420 32.47 -7.27 10.57
N VAL A 421 33.78 -7.09 10.73
CA VAL A 421 34.37 -6.48 11.93
C VAL A 421 35.32 -5.37 11.50
N SER A 422 35.28 -4.22 12.19
CA SER A 422 36.26 -3.15 12.05
C SER A 422 37.29 -3.19 13.18
N PRO A 423 38.44 -3.84 13.00
CA PRO A 423 39.55 -3.72 13.95
C PRO A 423 40.28 -2.36 13.82
N PHE A 424 40.01 -1.59 12.76
CA PHE A 424 40.87 -0.50 12.31
C PHE A 424 40.32 0.91 12.60
N GLY A 425 39.00 1.06 12.79
CA GLY A 425 38.35 2.37 12.92
C GLY A 425 38.35 3.18 11.61
N LEU A 426 38.05 4.47 11.70
CA LEU A 426 38.13 5.40 10.56
C LEU A 426 39.55 5.93 10.39
N CYS A 427 40.03 5.99 9.15
CA CYS A 427 41.39 6.43 8.84
C CYS A 427 41.49 7.06 7.44
N SER A 428 42.66 7.60 7.07
CA SER A 428 42.88 8.01 5.67
C SER A 428 43.00 6.79 4.75
N ASP A 429 42.90 7.01 3.45
CA ASP A 429 43.13 6.02 2.40
C ASP A 429 44.46 5.25 2.57
N ALA A 430 45.57 5.97 2.69
CA ALA A 430 46.90 5.37 2.85
C ALA A 430 47.01 4.52 4.13
N ILE A 431 46.43 5.00 5.24
CA ILE A 431 46.44 4.27 6.52
C ILE A 431 45.55 3.02 6.44
N ALA A 432 44.43 3.07 5.71
CA ALA A 432 43.59 1.91 5.51
C ALA A 432 44.36 0.81 4.74
N ILE A 433 45.12 1.15 3.71
CA ILE A 433 45.96 0.21 2.97
C ILE A 433 47.06 -0.36 3.86
N LEU A 434 47.77 0.48 4.63
CA LEU A 434 48.80 0.02 5.57
C LEU A 434 48.26 -0.94 6.62
N LYS A 435 47.07 -0.68 7.16
CA LYS A 435 46.41 -1.57 8.13
C LYS A 435 45.99 -2.90 7.53
N ILE A 436 45.52 -2.90 6.29
CA ILE A 436 45.22 -4.15 5.55
C ILE A 436 46.53 -4.91 5.29
N SER A 437 47.60 -4.21 4.88
CA SER A 437 48.93 -4.80 4.68
C SER A 437 49.45 -5.47 5.94
N ASP A 438 49.46 -4.74 7.06
CA ASP A 438 49.92 -5.24 8.36
C ASP A 438 49.12 -6.48 8.80
N TYR A 439 47.81 -6.47 8.54
CA TYR A 439 46.96 -7.62 8.82
C TYR A 439 47.29 -8.85 7.95
N ILE A 440 47.61 -8.66 6.67
CA ILE A 440 48.05 -9.75 5.79
C ILE A 440 49.41 -10.27 6.26
N CYS A 441 50.38 -9.37 6.44
CA CYS A 441 51.74 -9.73 6.85
C CYS A 441 51.82 -10.37 8.24
N SER A 442 50.92 -10.02 9.17
CA SER A 442 50.87 -10.63 10.51
C SER A 442 50.25 -12.03 10.54
N LYS A 443 49.53 -12.42 9.47
CA LYS A 443 49.04 -13.79 9.26
C LYS A 443 50.04 -14.67 8.51
N GLU A 444 50.93 -14.07 7.73
CA GLU A 444 52.05 -14.76 7.11
C GLU A 444 53.15 -14.97 8.17
N ASP A 445 53.62 -16.20 8.37
CA ASP A 445 54.53 -16.63 9.47
C ASP A 445 55.91 -15.91 9.53
N ASN A 446 56.17 -14.86 8.73
CA ASN A 446 57.49 -14.25 8.55
C ASN A 446 57.51 -12.71 8.55
N TRP A 447 56.72 -12.06 9.41
CA TRP A 447 56.69 -10.58 9.53
C TRP A 447 58.08 -9.95 9.81
N HIS A 448 59.00 -10.68 10.46
CA HIS A 448 60.32 -10.18 10.83
C HIS A 448 61.26 -9.87 9.64
N ASN A 449 60.96 -10.33 8.42
CA ASN A 449 61.85 -10.16 7.26
C ASN A 449 61.45 -9.01 6.31
N LEU A 450 60.31 -8.34 6.51
CA LEU A 450 59.84 -7.27 5.61
C LEU A 450 60.16 -5.85 6.10
N LEU A 451 60.71 -5.71 7.31
CA LEU A 451 61.19 -4.43 7.86
C LEU A 451 62.71 -4.38 8.06
N SER A 452 63.46 -5.36 7.55
CA SER A 452 64.92 -5.19 7.47
C SER A 452 65.25 -4.31 6.26
N GLU A 453 65.62 -3.07 6.55
CA GLU A 453 66.30 -2.17 5.61
C GLU A 453 67.51 -2.89 4.98
N ASN A 454 67.45 -3.12 3.67
CA ASN A 454 68.49 -2.90 2.66
C ASN A 454 68.06 -3.51 1.32
N ASP A 455 67.30 -2.74 0.53
CA ASP A 455 67.56 -2.40 -0.90
C ASP A 455 66.43 -1.54 -1.47
#